data_AF-A0A0N1GZJ6-F1
#
_entry.id   AF-A0A0N1GZJ6-F1
#
_cell.length_a   1.000
_cell.length_b   1.000
_cell.length_c   1.000
_cell.angle_alpha   90.00
_cell.angle_beta   90.00
_cell.angle_gamma   90.00
#
_symmetry.space_group_name_H-M   'P 1'
#
loop_
_entity.id
_entity.type
_entity.pdbx_description
1 polymer ?
#
loop_
_entity_poly.entity_id
_entity_poly.type
_entity_poly.pdbx_seq_one_letter_code
_entity_poly.pdbx_strand_id
1 'polypeptide(L)'
;MSDVKVNPDSAPVGTFGVHKENAIAIRKSLAPRYDVVHNCTDPDAAFTELPALFSGDQSVRPSNGIGSNSEGSNIRIPKIMICGGDVPPEQKQRLYALIKEKADGVKFVEVDREKMVAGIKSGRPVPEVVTELLLEELDKLK
;
A
#
# COMPACT_ATOMS: atom_id res chain seq x y z
N MET A 1 19.48 5.42 -1.43
CA MET A 1 18.05 5.11 -1.18
C MET A 1 17.89 5.04 0.33
N SER A 2 16.96 5.79 0.92
CA SER A 2 16.86 5.96 2.37
C SER A 2 16.34 4.70 3.07
N ASP A 3 17.13 4.18 4.01
CA ASP A 3 16.85 3.02 4.86
C ASP A 3 15.72 3.30 5.85
N VAL A 4 14.46 3.17 5.41
CA VAL A 4 13.34 3.03 6.35
C VAL A 4 13.56 1.71 7.08
N LYS A 5 14.10 1.77 8.30
CA LYS A 5 14.29 0.59 9.15
C LYS A 5 12.93 0.00 9.50
N VAL A 6 12.76 -1.28 9.22
CA VAL A 6 11.54 -2.02 9.56
C VAL A 6 11.46 -2.17 11.09
N ASN A 7 10.40 -1.65 11.69
CA ASN A 7 10.06 -1.89 13.09
C ASN A 7 9.31 -3.24 13.20
N PRO A 8 9.76 -4.23 13.99
CA PRO A 8 9.07 -5.52 14.13
C PRO A 8 7.61 -5.38 14.60
N ASP A 9 7.29 -4.35 15.38
CA ASP A 9 5.95 -4.10 15.90
C ASP A 9 5.04 -3.35 14.92
N SER A 10 5.57 -2.95 13.76
CA SER A 10 4.78 -2.26 12.72
C SER A 10 3.83 -3.23 12.01
N ALA A 11 2.62 -2.78 11.68
CA ALA A 11 1.68 -3.57 10.91
C ALA A 11 2.13 -3.66 9.43
N PRO A 12 2.27 -4.86 8.84
CA PRO A 12 2.66 -5.01 7.45
C PRO A 12 1.50 -4.69 6.50
N VAL A 13 1.75 -3.80 5.54
CA VAL A 13 0.75 -3.34 4.55
C VAL A 13 1.24 -3.54 3.12
N GLY A 14 0.33 -3.92 2.23
CA GLY A 14 0.50 -3.89 0.78
C GLY A 14 -0.17 -2.65 0.21
N THR A 15 0.42 -2.04 -0.83
CA THR A 15 -0.08 -0.78 -1.38
C THR A 15 -0.18 -0.84 -2.91
N PHE A 16 -1.24 -0.23 -3.46
CA PHE A 16 -1.39 0.00 -4.89
C PHE A 16 -1.77 1.47 -5.14
N GLY A 17 -0.97 2.18 -5.93
CA GLY A 17 -1.24 3.56 -6.28
C GLY A 17 -0.48 3.98 -7.53
N VAL A 18 -1.05 4.87 -8.33
CA VAL A 18 -0.58 5.14 -9.71
C VAL A 18 0.62 6.10 -9.82
N HIS A 19 1.02 6.75 -8.72
CA HIS A 19 2.08 7.77 -8.71
C HIS A 19 3.31 7.30 -7.92
N LYS A 20 4.32 6.79 -8.64
CA LYS A 20 5.54 6.19 -8.03
C LYS A 20 6.35 7.20 -7.22
N GLU A 21 6.41 8.44 -7.66
CA GLU A 21 7.13 9.53 -7.00
C GLU A 21 6.66 9.79 -5.57
N ASN A 22 5.37 9.53 -5.29
CA ASN A 22 4.78 9.73 -3.97
C ASN A 22 4.97 8.50 -3.06
N ALA A 23 5.16 7.30 -3.63
CA ALA A 23 5.21 6.05 -2.88
C ALA A 23 6.34 6.01 -1.84
N ILE A 24 7.52 6.56 -2.16
CA ILE A 24 8.65 6.62 -1.22
C ILE A 24 8.34 7.58 -0.05
N ALA A 25 7.75 8.75 -0.34
CA ALA A 25 7.41 9.72 0.68
C ALA A 25 6.32 9.17 1.62
N ILE A 26 5.26 8.57 1.06
CA ILE A 26 4.18 7.94 1.82
C ILE A 26 4.72 6.80 2.69
N ARG A 27 5.58 5.93 2.15
CA ARG A 27 6.24 4.85 2.92
C ARG A 27 7.00 5.39 4.13
N LYS A 28 7.72 6.50 3.98
CA LYS A 28 8.43 7.14 5.10
C LYS A 28 7.48 7.68 6.15
N SER A 29 6.41 8.35 5.72
CA SER A 29 5.44 8.98 6.65
C SER A 29 4.59 7.97 7.41
N LEU A 30 4.40 6.76 6.86
CA LEU A 30 3.71 5.66 7.55
C LEU A 30 4.58 4.95 8.60
N ALA A 31 5.91 5.08 8.51
CA ALA A 31 6.83 4.56 9.50
C ALA A 31 6.81 5.43 10.78
N PRO A 32 7.10 4.84 11.97
CA PRO A 32 7.45 3.44 12.21
C PRO A 32 6.24 2.53 12.43
N ARG A 33 5.01 3.04 12.32
CA ARG A 33 3.80 2.32 12.75
C ARG A 33 3.30 1.29 11.74
N TYR A 34 3.50 1.57 10.45
CA TYR A 34 3.23 0.63 9.37
C TYR A 34 4.51 0.39 8.59
N ASP A 35 4.63 -0.82 8.07
CA ASP A 35 5.64 -1.17 7.09
C ASP A 35 4.99 -1.43 5.76
N VAL A 36 5.31 -0.58 4.80
CA VAL A 36 4.97 -0.84 3.40
C VAL A 36 5.87 -1.97 2.93
N VAL A 37 5.35 -3.19 3.05
CA VAL A 37 6.05 -4.41 2.65
C VAL A 37 6.26 -4.39 1.16
N HIS A 38 5.23 -4.01 0.42
CA HIS A 38 5.20 -4.12 -1.02
C HIS A 38 4.33 -3.02 -1.63
N ASN A 39 4.83 -2.40 -2.69
CA ASN A 39 4.12 -1.37 -3.43
C ASN A 39 4.07 -1.73 -4.90
N CYS A 40 2.87 -1.70 -5.47
CA CYS A 40 2.68 -1.73 -6.92
C CYS A 40 2.23 -0.34 -7.40
N THR A 41 2.71 0.03 -8.57
CA THR A 41 2.30 1.26 -9.28
C THR A 41 1.71 0.98 -10.66
N ASP A 42 1.80 -0.27 -11.08
CA ASP A 42 1.29 -0.77 -12.35
C ASP A 42 0.14 -1.76 -12.07
N PRO A 43 -0.97 -1.70 -12.82
CA PRO A 43 -2.10 -2.61 -12.61
C PRO A 43 -1.77 -4.08 -12.84
N ASP A 44 -1.00 -4.42 -13.88
CA ASP A 44 -0.69 -5.81 -14.20
C ASP A 44 0.17 -6.42 -13.10
N ALA A 45 1.20 -5.68 -12.65
CA ALA A 45 1.98 -6.02 -11.47
C ALA A 45 1.10 -6.17 -10.22
N ALA A 46 0.17 -5.24 -9.98
CA ALA A 46 -0.73 -5.29 -8.82
C ALA A 46 -1.60 -6.54 -8.83
N PHE A 47 -2.11 -6.97 -10.00
CA PHE A 47 -2.97 -8.15 -10.12
C PHE A 47 -2.22 -9.47 -9.99
N THR A 48 -0.89 -9.49 -10.14
CA THR A 48 -0.09 -10.71 -9.97
C THR A 48 0.64 -10.75 -8.64
N GLU A 49 1.32 -9.65 -8.27
CA GLU A 49 2.23 -9.60 -7.13
C GLU A 49 1.48 -9.55 -5.80
N LEU A 50 0.45 -8.68 -5.69
CA LEU A 50 -0.27 -8.52 -4.42
C LEU A 50 -1.05 -9.77 -4.04
N PRO A 51 -1.89 -10.39 -4.90
CA PRO A 51 -2.58 -11.62 -4.53
C PRO A 51 -1.63 -12.75 -4.09
N ALA A 52 -0.49 -12.91 -4.76
CA ALA A 52 0.53 -13.89 -4.38
C ALA A 52 1.16 -13.57 -3.02
N LEU A 53 1.53 -12.31 -2.79
CA LEU A 53 2.10 -11.90 -1.50
C LEU A 53 1.10 -12.08 -0.36
N PHE A 54 -0.16 -11.68 -0.54
CA PHE A 54 -1.21 -11.85 0.47
C PHE A 54 -1.53 -13.32 0.76
N SER A 55 -1.32 -14.22 -0.21
CA SER A 55 -1.47 -15.67 -0.04
C SER A 55 -0.33 -16.32 0.76
N GLY A 56 0.69 -15.56 1.14
CA GLY A 56 1.85 -16.06 1.88
C GLY A 56 3.09 -16.35 1.05
N ASP A 57 3.09 -16.03 -0.26
CA ASP A 57 4.27 -16.22 -1.09
C ASP A 57 5.35 -15.18 -0.76
N GLN A 58 6.39 -15.63 -0.04
CA GLN A 58 7.54 -14.82 0.35
C GLN A 58 8.59 -14.68 -0.77
N SER A 59 8.41 -15.33 -1.91
CA SER A 59 9.30 -15.16 -3.07
C SER A 59 8.97 -13.91 -3.88
N VAL A 60 7.78 -13.34 -3.71
CA VAL A 60 7.33 -12.14 -4.42
C VAL A 60 8.23 -10.94 -4.11
N ARG A 61 8.65 -10.24 -5.16
CA ARG A 61 9.43 -9.00 -5.10
C ARG A 61 8.71 -7.89 -5.87
N PRO A 62 8.72 -6.63 -5.38
CA PRO A 62 8.02 -5.54 -6.04
C PRO A 62 8.73 -5.21 -7.33
N SER A 63 8.04 -5.31 -8.46
CA SER A 63 8.61 -4.99 -9.79
C SER A 63 9.18 -3.57 -9.85
N ASN A 64 8.63 -2.64 -9.06
CA ASN A 64 9.09 -1.25 -9.02
C ASN A 64 10.23 -0.99 -8.02
N GLY A 65 10.65 -2.00 -7.25
CA GLY A 65 11.70 -1.93 -6.23
C GLY A 65 11.30 -1.26 -4.91
N ILE A 66 10.01 -0.97 -4.69
CA ILE A 66 9.52 -0.24 -3.52
C ILE A 66 8.82 -1.20 -2.55
N GLY A 67 9.39 -1.29 -1.35
CA GLY A 67 8.84 -2.11 -0.27
C GLY A 67 9.95 -2.67 0.61
N SER A 68 9.64 -3.06 1.84
CA SER A 68 10.62 -3.77 2.68
C SER A 68 10.96 -5.17 2.14
N ASN A 69 10.12 -5.75 1.28
CA ASN A 69 10.41 -7.02 0.63
C ASN A 69 11.27 -6.92 -0.63
N SER A 70 11.74 -5.73 -1.03
CA SER A 70 12.64 -5.56 -2.19
C SER A 70 13.99 -6.27 -2.01
N GLU A 71 14.61 -6.14 -0.84
CA GLU A 71 15.97 -6.62 -0.57
C GLU A 71 16.04 -7.61 0.61
N GLY A 72 14.89 -7.92 1.23
CA GLY A 72 14.80 -8.67 2.48
C GLY A 72 14.65 -10.19 2.32
N SER A 73 15.21 -10.95 3.27
CA SER A 73 14.98 -12.41 3.42
C SER A 73 13.81 -12.74 4.36
N ASN A 74 13.42 -11.82 5.25
CA ASN A 74 12.33 -12.02 6.20
C ASN A 74 11.08 -11.23 5.79
N ILE A 75 10.38 -11.74 4.77
CA ILE A 75 9.24 -11.04 4.16
C ILE A 75 7.99 -11.26 5.01
N ARG A 76 7.44 -10.15 5.50
CA ARG A 76 6.21 -10.17 6.30
C ARG A 76 5.00 -10.18 5.38
N ILE A 77 4.05 -11.06 5.66
CA ILE A 77 2.82 -11.16 4.88
C ILE A 77 1.86 -10.05 5.30
N PRO A 78 1.47 -9.14 4.40
CA PRO A 78 0.53 -8.07 4.73
C PRO A 78 -0.85 -8.62 5.11
N LYS A 79 -1.53 -7.90 6.01
CA LYS A 79 -2.95 -8.13 6.35
C LYS A 79 -3.85 -6.95 6.03
N ILE A 80 -3.26 -5.87 5.52
CA ILE A 80 -3.95 -4.66 5.12
C ILE A 80 -3.54 -4.33 3.69
N MET A 81 -4.52 -4.17 2.81
CA MET A 81 -4.37 -3.72 1.44
C MET A 81 -4.80 -2.26 1.33
N ILE A 82 -3.91 -1.39 0.89
CA ILE A 82 -4.16 0.06 0.74
C ILE A 82 -4.21 0.42 -0.75
N CYS A 83 -5.34 0.95 -1.21
CA CYS A 83 -5.50 1.48 -2.56
C CYS A 83 -5.56 3.02 -2.57
N GLY A 84 -4.75 3.64 -3.43
CA GLY A 84 -4.77 5.08 -3.67
C GLY A 84 -6.08 5.55 -4.31
N GLY A 85 -6.41 6.83 -4.09
CA GLY A 85 -7.68 7.43 -4.55
C GLY A 85 -7.75 7.63 -6.06
N ASP A 86 -6.59 7.59 -6.72
CA ASP A 86 -6.48 7.65 -8.18
C ASP A 86 -6.58 6.30 -8.88
N VAL A 87 -6.65 5.19 -8.13
CA VAL A 87 -6.89 3.87 -8.73
C VAL A 87 -8.36 3.80 -9.20
N PRO A 88 -8.63 3.40 -10.45
CA PRO A 88 -10.00 3.25 -10.93
C PRO A 88 -10.80 2.19 -10.14
N PRO A 89 -12.11 2.41 -9.89
CA PRO A 89 -12.94 1.48 -9.11
C PRO A 89 -12.92 0.05 -9.63
N GLU A 90 -12.93 -0.15 -10.96
CA GLU A 90 -12.88 -1.47 -11.58
C GLU A 90 -11.57 -2.21 -11.29
N GLN A 91 -10.45 -1.49 -11.21
CA GLN A 91 -9.16 -2.07 -10.86
C GLN A 91 -9.12 -2.44 -9.37
N LYS A 92 -9.68 -1.60 -8.50
CA LYS A 92 -9.79 -1.91 -7.06
C LYS A 92 -10.63 -3.17 -6.85
N GLN A 93 -11.82 -3.23 -7.45
CA GLN A 93 -12.73 -4.37 -7.33
C GLN A 93 -12.07 -5.67 -7.82
N ARG A 94 -11.41 -5.62 -8.99
CA ARG A 94 -10.67 -6.76 -9.53
C ARG A 94 -9.56 -7.21 -8.59
N LEU A 95 -8.73 -6.28 -8.11
CA LEU A 95 -7.63 -6.59 -7.19
C LEU A 95 -8.15 -7.23 -5.89
N TYR A 96 -9.23 -6.70 -5.32
CA TYR A 96 -9.78 -7.22 -4.08
C TYR A 96 -10.39 -8.61 -4.26
N ALA A 97 -11.04 -8.87 -5.39
CA ALA A 97 -11.52 -10.21 -5.72
C ALA A 97 -10.36 -11.21 -5.76
N LEU A 98 -9.28 -10.88 -6.47
CA LEU A 98 -8.08 -11.72 -6.56
C LEU A 98 -7.42 -11.97 -5.20
N ILE A 99 -7.34 -10.95 -4.34
CA ILE A 99 -6.79 -11.11 -2.99
C ILE A 99 -7.71 -12.00 -2.13
N LYS A 100 -9.03 -11.77 -2.16
CA LYS A 100 -9.99 -12.56 -1.37
C LYS A 100 -10.06 -14.02 -1.80
N GLU A 101 -9.79 -14.33 -3.07
CA GLU A 101 -9.68 -15.71 -3.55
C GLU A 101 -8.46 -16.46 -2.97
N LYS A 102 -7.45 -15.72 -2.51
CA LYS A 102 -6.16 -16.28 -2.09
C LYS A 102 -5.85 -16.13 -0.61
N ALA A 103 -6.54 -15.20 0.07
CA ALA A 103 -6.25 -14.86 1.45
C ALA A 103 -7.50 -14.37 2.19
N ASP A 104 -7.74 -14.96 3.36
CA ASP A 104 -8.78 -14.55 4.29
C ASP A 104 -8.28 -13.48 5.28
N GLY A 105 -9.23 -12.71 5.83
CA GLY A 105 -8.97 -11.76 6.91
C GLY A 105 -8.19 -10.51 6.49
N VAL A 106 -8.10 -10.22 5.17
CA VAL A 106 -7.47 -9.01 4.66
C VAL A 106 -8.40 -7.81 4.86
N LYS A 107 -7.87 -6.74 5.45
CA LYS A 107 -8.57 -5.44 5.57
C LYS A 107 -8.23 -4.58 4.35
N PHE A 108 -9.25 -4.01 3.70
CA PHE A 108 -9.09 -3.14 2.54
C PHE A 108 -9.30 -1.69 2.96
N VAL A 109 -8.33 -0.84 2.62
CA VAL A 109 -8.32 0.58 2.93
C VAL A 109 -8.21 1.36 1.63
N GLU A 110 -9.07 2.35 1.47
CA GLU A 110 -9.09 3.21 0.29
C GLU A 110 -8.90 4.65 0.68
N VAL A 111 -8.07 5.36 -0.09
CA VAL A 111 -8.04 6.82 -0.01
C VAL A 111 -9.28 7.35 -0.72
N ASP A 112 -10.06 8.15 0.00
CA ASP A 112 -11.18 8.90 -0.56
C ASP A 112 -10.65 9.89 -1.62
N ARG A 113 -11.07 9.67 -2.88
CA ARG A 113 -10.64 10.47 -4.03
C ARG A 113 -11.08 11.93 -3.89
N GLU A 114 -12.30 12.18 -3.41
CA GLU A 114 -12.84 13.54 -3.30
C GLU A 114 -12.07 14.34 -2.27
N LYS A 115 -11.82 13.74 -1.09
CA LYS A 115 -10.99 14.37 -0.04
C LYS A 115 -9.56 14.59 -0.51
N MET A 116 -8.97 13.62 -1.21
CA MET A 116 -7.62 13.75 -1.77
C MET A 116 -7.54 14.91 -2.75
N VAL A 117 -8.48 14.99 -3.71
CA VAL A 117 -8.54 16.08 -4.69
C VAL A 117 -8.77 17.44 -4.02
N ALA A 118 -9.64 17.51 -3.00
CA ALA A 118 -9.88 18.74 -2.25
C ALA A 118 -8.62 19.23 -1.50
N GLY A 119 -7.89 18.31 -0.87
CA GLY A 119 -6.62 18.61 -0.20
C GLY A 119 -5.56 19.14 -1.16
N ILE A 120 -5.40 18.47 -2.32
CA ILE A 120 -4.44 18.88 -3.36
C ILE A 120 -4.82 20.24 -3.94
N LYS A 121 -6.10 20.50 -4.23
CA LYS A 121 -6.59 21.80 -4.72
C LYS A 121 -6.35 22.95 -3.74
N SER A 122 -6.26 22.65 -2.45
CA SER A 122 -5.91 23.62 -1.41
C SER A 122 -4.40 23.94 -1.36
N GLY A 123 -3.60 23.41 -2.30
CA GLY A 123 -2.16 23.65 -2.40
C GLY A 123 -1.31 22.78 -1.48
N ARG A 124 -1.90 21.77 -0.82
CA ARG A 124 -1.16 20.87 0.08
C ARG A 124 -0.36 19.83 -0.73
N PRO A 125 0.84 19.44 -0.27
CA PRO A 125 1.62 18.38 -0.90
C PRO A 125 0.88 17.05 -0.95
N VAL A 126 0.93 16.37 -2.11
CA VAL A 126 0.22 15.09 -2.34
C VAL A 126 0.57 14.03 -1.28
N PRO A 127 1.86 13.78 -0.92
CA PRO A 127 2.18 12.77 0.08
C PRO A 127 1.56 13.06 1.45
N GLU A 128 1.48 14.33 1.86
CA GLU A 128 0.91 14.71 3.14
C GLU A 128 -0.59 14.45 3.19
N VAL A 129 -1.32 14.89 2.16
CA VAL A 129 -2.77 14.65 2.04
C VAL A 129 -3.08 13.16 2.02
N VAL A 130 -2.35 12.39 1.21
CA VAL A 130 -2.57 10.95 1.10
C VAL A 130 -2.25 10.23 2.42
N THR A 131 -1.13 10.56 3.08
CA THR A 131 -0.79 9.94 4.36
C THR A 131 -1.83 10.23 5.44
N GLU A 132 -2.31 11.48 5.54
CA GLU A 132 -3.34 11.84 6.53
C GLU A 132 -4.62 11.01 6.33
N LEU A 133 -5.14 10.96 5.10
CA LEU A 133 -6.34 10.18 4.78
C LEU A 133 -6.13 8.68 5.04
N LEU A 134 -4.95 8.14 4.72
CA LEU A 134 -4.63 6.75 5.03
C LEU A 134 -4.62 6.48 6.53
N LEU A 135 -4.03 7.36 7.33
CA LEU A 135 -3.98 7.20 8.78
C LEU A 135 -5.38 7.27 9.40
N GLU A 136 -6.23 8.19 8.91
CA GLU A 136 -7.64 8.26 9.32
C GLU A 136 -8.38 6.93 9.08
N GLU A 137 -8.26 6.36 7.88
CA GLU A 137 -8.91 5.09 7.56
C GLU A 137 -8.30 3.90 8.32
N LEU A 138 -6.98 3.89 8.51
CA LEU A 138 -6.28 2.85 9.27
C LEU A 138 -6.63 2.89 10.76
N ASP A 139 -6.90 4.07 11.33
CA ASP A 139 -7.32 4.21 12.73
C ASP A 139 -8.73 3.66 12.98
N LYS A 140 -9.59 3.61 11.96
CA LYS A 140 -10.92 2.94 12.04
C LYS A 140 -10.84 1.41 12.13
N LEU A 141 -9.66 0.83 11.85
CA LEU A 141 -9.45 -0.61 11.89
C LEU A 141 -9.01 -1.14 13.25
N LYS A 142 -8.79 -0.24 14.23
CA LYS A 142 -8.51 -0.56 15.64
C LYS A 142 -9.79 -0.86 16.39
#